data_AF-A0A9W7J823-F1
#
_entry.id   AF-A0A9W7J823-F1
#
_cell.length_a   1.000
_cell.length_b   1.000
_cell.length_c   1.000
_cell.angle_alpha   90.00
_cell.angle_beta   90.00
_cell.angle_gamma   90.00
#
_symmetry.space_group_name_H-M   'P 1'
#
loop_
_entity.id
_entity.type
_entity.pdbx_description
1 polymer ?
#
loop_
_entity_poly.entity_id
_entity_poly.type
_entity_poly.pdbx_seq_one_letter_code
_entity_poly.pdbx_strand_id
1 'polypeptide(L)'
;MEGSSDTRTSRGKGKLKEESEDGFPFTPKPVSVELPLFTGDDPNEWIAAAQDFFDFYGTEDHHRVTMASFRMDGIAQKWFRWMQRQRQLAGWDHLIEAICKHFAVTEMESPEGQLTKLT
;
A
#
# COMPACT_ATOMS: atom_id res chain seq x y z
N MET A 1 57.64 -1.80 -32.41
CA MET A 1 58.07 -0.51 -32.99
C MET A 1 56.83 0.13 -33.57
N GLU A 2 56.10 0.90 -32.77
CA GLU A 2 56.36 2.32 -32.44
C GLU A 2 55.68 3.24 -33.48
N GLY A 3 54.87 4.19 -33.01
CA GLY A 3 54.26 5.27 -33.80
C GLY A 3 52.72 5.22 -33.77
N SER A 4 52.03 5.62 -32.69
CA SER A 4 51.85 6.99 -32.16
C SER A 4 51.15 7.94 -33.14
N SER A 5 49.96 8.40 -32.75
CA SER A 5 49.38 9.71 -33.12
C SER A 5 48.22 10.04 -32.18
N ASP A 6 48.59 10.59 -31.02
CA ASP A 6 47.70 11.35 -30.15
C ASP A 6 47.50 12.79 -30.68
N THR A 7 46.44 13.42 -30.18
CA THR A 7 46.19 14.86 -30.01
C THR A 7 45.52 15.67 -31.13
N ARG A 8 44.24 16.01 -30.89
CA ARG A 8 43.65 17.38 -30.93
C ARG A 8 42.15 17.26 -30.59
N THR A 9 41.50 18.09 -29.79
CA THR A 9 41.65 19.53 -29.59
C THR A 9 41.06 19.92 -28.23
N SER A 10 41.79 20.77 -27.53
CA SER A 10 41.34 21.55 -26.39
C SER A 10 40.68 22.86 -26.87
N ARG A 11 39.53 23.23 -26.29
CA ARG A 11 39.18 24.57 -25.76
C ARG A 11 37.68 24.84 -25.76
N GLY A 12 37.11 24.96 -24.57
CA GLY A 12 36.62 26.24 -24.07
C GLY A 12 35.24 26.74 -24.53
N LYS A 13 34.29 26.63 -23.57
CA LYS A 13 33.59 27.77 -22.94
C LYS A 13 32.35 28.35 -23.65
N GLY A 14 31.20 28.11 -23.03
CA GLY A 14 29.92 28.82 -23.19
C GLY A 14 28.81 27.95 -22.59
N LYS A 15 28.62 27.91 -21.27
CA LYS A 15 27.75 28.82 -20.50
C LYS A 15 26.43 29.15 -21.21
N LEU A 16 25.46 28.26 -21.06
CA LEU A 16 24.06 28.62 -20.85
C LEU A 16 23.54 27.75 -19.71
N LYS A 17 23.62 28.34 -18.51
CA LYS A 17 22.89 27.88 -17.33
C LYS A 17 21.50 28.48 -17.51
N GLU A 18 20.61 27.79 -18.22
CA GLU A 18 19.17 28.06 -18.09
C GLU A 18 18.70 27.39 -16.81
N GLU A 19 19.11 27.98 -15.70
CA GLU A 19 18.39 27.87 -14.44
C GLU A 19 17.16 28.77 -14.60
N SER A 20 16.10 28.24 -15.19
CA SER A 20 14.77 28.80 -14.94
C SER A 20 14.36 28.30 -13.55
N GLU A 21 14.86 28.99 -12.53
CA GLU A 21 14.34 28.90 -11.16
C GLU A 21 13.01 29.66 -11.09
N ASP A 22 12.01 29.16 -11.81
CA ASP A 22 10.61 29.47 -11.55
C ASP A 22 9.91 28.20 -11.02
N GLY A 23 10.64 27.46 -10.16
CA GLY A 23 10.02 26.47 -9.30
C GLY A 23 9.25 27.21 -8.22
N PHE A 24 7.93 27.30 -8.38
CA PHE A 24 7.04 27.81 -7.32
C PHE A 24 7.47 27.19 -5.98
N PRO A 25 7.70 27.99 -4.91
CA PRO A 25 8.19 27.49 -3.61
C PRO A 25 7.21 26.55 -2.89
N PHE A 26 6.08 26.24 -3.54
CA PHE A 26 5.04 25.35 -3.09
C PHE A 26 4.64 24.42 -4.23
N THR A 27 5.55 23.55 -4.68
CA THR A 27 5.07 22.31 -5.30
C THR A 27 4.55 21.44 -4.15
N PRO A 28 3.22 21.26 -4.01
CA PRO A 28 2.70 20.38 -2.97
C PRO A 28 3.31 19.00 -3.19
N LYS A 29 4.02 18.49 -2.18
CA LYS A 29 4.51 17.12 -2.23
C LYS A 29 3.29 16.22 -2.43
N PRO A 30 3.32 15.28 -3.38
CA PRO A 30 2.22 14.34 -3.54
C PRO A 30 2.05 13.59 -2.21
N VAL A 31 0.86 13.70 -1.62
CA VAL A 31 0.49 12.93 -0.44
C VAL A 31 0.37 11.48 -0.90
N SER A 32 1.27 10.63 -0.43
CA SER A 32 1.14 9.18 -0.61
C SER A 32 0.36 8.64 0.57
N VAL A 33 -0.83 8.13 0.31
CA VAL A 33 -1.59 7.36 1.30
C VAL A 33 -1.08 5.93 1.21
N GLU A 34 -0.75 5.30 2.33
CA GLU A 34 -0.36 3.90 2.38
C GLU A 34 -1.45 3.08 3.07
N LEU A 35 -1.84 1.96 2.47
CA LEU A 35 -2.76 1.01 3.09
C LEU A 35 -2.03 0.29 4.25
N PRO A 36 -2.51 0.31 5.50
CA PRO A 36 -1.90 -0.45 6.60
C PRO A 36 -1.82 -1.96 6.33
N LEU A 37 -0.92 -2.65 7.05
CA LEU A 37 -0.86 -4.11 7.05
C LEU A 37 -2.04 -4.69 7.87
N PHE A 38 -2.59 -5.79 7.39
CA PHE A 38 -3.65 -6.54 8.05
C PHE A 38 -3.11 -7.87 8.57
N THR A 39 -3.09 -8.00 9.90
CA THR A 39 -2.71 -9.24 10.62
C THR A 39 -3.92 -10.09 10.98
N GLY A 40 -5.13 -9.52 10.94
CA GLY A 40 -6.37 -10.10 11.44
C GLY A 40 -7.04 -9.24 12.53
N ASP A 41 -6.32 -8.26 13.06
CA ASP A 41 -6.79 -7.34 14.09
C ASP A 41 -7.63 -6.20 13.49
N ASP A 42 -8.64 -5.75 14.22
CA ASP A 42 -9.50 -4.60 13.89
C ASP A 42 -9.97 -4.59 12.42
N PRO A 43 -10.68 -5.63 11.95
CA PRO A 43 -11.05 -5.78 10.54
C PRO A 43 -11.85 -4.60 10.01
N ASN A 44 -12.70 -3.98 10.84
CA ASN A 44 -13.53 -2.84 10.47
C ASN A 44 -12.67 -1.61 10.13
N GLU A 45 -11.65 -1.32 10.94
CA GLU A 45 -10.74 -0.20 10.71
C GLU A 45 -9.90 -0.42 9.45
N TRP A 46 -9.37 -1.64 9.27
CA TRP A 46 -8.60 -1.97 8.08
C TRP A 46 -9.44 -1.88 6.79
N ILE A 47 -10.69 -2.36 6.81
CA ILE A 47 -11.60 -2.27 5.66
C ILE A 47 -11.87 -0.82 5.29
N ALA A 48 -12.16 0.05 6.28
CA ALA A 48 -12.37 1.47 6.03
C ALA A 48 -11.14 2.13 5.40
N ALA A 49 -9.95 1.88 5.98
CA ALA A 49 -8.69 2.38 5.42
C ALA A 49 -8.42 1.86 4.01
N ALA A 50 -8.75 0.60 3.72
CA ALA A 50 -8.62 0.01 2.39
C ALA A 50 -9.57 0.66 1.37
N GLN A 51 -10.83 0.91 1.76
CA GLN A 51 -11.82 1.59 0.93
C GLN A 51 -11.35 3.00 0.58
N ASP A 52 -10.97 3.80 1.58
CA ASP A 52 -10.46 5.15 1.38
C ASP A 52 -9.21 5.17 0.48
N PHE A 53 -8.28 4.22 0.70
CA PHE A 53 -7.09 4.09 -0.12
C PHE A 53 -7.46 3.79 -1.59
N PHE A 54 -8.30 2.79 -1.86
CA PHE A 54 -8.63 2.42 -3.24
C PHE A 54 -9.47 3.47 -3.95
N ASP A 55 -10.33 4.18 -3.23
CA ASP A 55 -11.14 5.26 -3.78
C ASP A 55 -10.27 6.49 -4.09
N PHE A 56 -9.30 6.81 -3.23
CA PHE A 56 -8.31 7.87 -3.48
C PHE A 56 -7.48 7.61 -4.74
N TYR A 57 -7.04 6.36 -4.95
CA TYR A 57 -6.25 5.98 -6.12
C TYR A 57 -7.08 5.58 -7.34
N GLY A 58 -8.42 5.58 -7.25
CA GLY A 58 -9.30 5.16 -8.35
C GLY A 58 -9.06 3.72 -8.81
N THR A 59 -8.77 2.81 -7.88
CA THR A 59 -8.38 1.43 -8.19
C THR A 59 -9.60 0.59 -8.57
N GLU A 60 -9.55 -0.09 -9.72
CA GLU A 60 -10.61 -1.03 -10.14
C GLU A 60 -10.68 -2.29 -9.26
N ASP A 61 -11.88 -2.84 -9.07
CA ASP A 61 -12.14 -3.96 -8.14
C ASP A 61 -11.24 -5.19 -8.34
N HIS A 62 -10.94 -5.51 -9.60
CA HIS A 62 -10.09 -6.64 -9.94
C HIS A 62 -8.63 -6.45 -9.46
N HIS A 63 -8.18 -5.19 -9.36
CA HIS A 63 -6.88 -4.85 -8.78
C HIS A 63 -6.94 -4.74 -7.26
N ARG A 64 -8.06 -4.28 -6.67
CA ARG A 64 -8.23 -4.14 -5.20
C ARG A 64 -7.91 -5.44 -4.46
N VAL A 65 -8.44 -6.58 -4.92
CA VAL A 65 -8.21 -7.89 -4.28
C VAL A 65 -6.72 -8.27 -4.31
N THR A 66 -6.07 -8.06 -5.45
CA THR A 66 -4.63 -8.33 -5.61
C THR A 66 -3.80 -7.42 -4.70
N MET A 67 -4.08 -6.13 -4.68
CA MET A 67 -3.37 -5.15 -3.84
C MET A 67 -3.57 -5.43 -2.35
N ALA A 68 -4.80 -5.72 -1.93
CA ALA A 68 -5.13 -6.13 -0.57
C ALA A 68 -4.32 -7.36 -0.13
N SER A 69 -4.12 -8.34 -1.02
CA SER A 69 -3.35 -9.55 -0.69
C SER A 69 -1.89 -9.26 -0.29
N PHE A 70 -1.28 -8.21 -0.85
CA PHE A 70 0.07 -7.77 -0.50
C PHE A 70 0.14 -7.06 0.85
N ARG A 71 -1.00 -6.56 1.32
CA ARG A 71 -1.11 -5.89 2.63
C ARG A 71 -1.61 -6.83 3.72
N MET A 72 -1.81 -8.11 3.43
CA MET A 72 -2.15 -9.12 4.43
C MET A 72 -0.88 -9.86 4.89
N ASP A 73 -0.74 -10.03 6.20
CA ASP A 73 0.36 -10.75 6.82
C ASP A 73 -0.14 -11.77 7.87
N GLY A 74 0.74 -12.66 8.31
CA GLY A 74 0.48 -13.58 9.41
C GLY A 74 -0.71 -14.50 9.18
N ILE A 75 -1.71 -14.42 10.07
CA ILE A 75 -2.91 -15.27 10.04
C ILE A 75 -3.82 -14.87 8.87
N ALA A 76 -4.00 -13.56 8.64
CA ALA A 76 -4.78 -13.05 7.52
C ALA A 76 -4.24 -13.53 6.16
N GLN A 77 -2.92 -13.55 5.96
CA GLN A 77 -2.36 -14.02 4.69
C GLN A 77 -2.59 -15.52 4.46
N LYS A 78 -2.49 -16.35 5.51
CA LYS A 78 -2.76 -17.79 5.42
C LYS A 78 -4.23 -18.06 5.09
N TRP A 79 -5.13 -17.35 5.75
CA TRP A 79 -6.56 -17.41 5.50
C TRP A 79 -6.90 -17.00 4.06
N PHE A 80 -6.35 -15.88 3.58
CA PHE A 80 -6.57 -15.39 2.23
C PHE A 80 -6.12 -16.41 1.17
N ARG A 81 -4.92 -17.00 1.34
CA ARG A 81 -4.44 -18.06 0.44
C ARG A 81 -5.35 -19.29 0.43
N TRP A 82 -5.94 -19.65 1.58
CA TRP A 82 -6.92 -20.72 1.64
C TRP A 82 -8.21 -20.35 0.88
N MET A 83 -8.75 -19.14 1.08
CA MET A 83 -9.92 -18.63 0.35
C MET A 83 -9.73 -18.63 -1.16
N GLN A 84 -8.54 -18.20 -1.63
CA GLN A 84 -8.18 -18.23 -3.05
C GLN A 84 -8.18 -19.64 -3.63
N ARG A 85 -7.64 -20.63 -2.90
CA ARG A 85 -7.63 -22.04 -3.33
C ARG A 85 -9.04 -22.61 -3.45
N GLN A 86 -9.94 -22.19 -2.58
CA GLN A 86 -11.35 -22.59 -2.60
C GLN A 86 -12.19 -21.82 -3.62
N ARG A 87 -11.59 -20.89 -4.38
CA ARG A 87 -12.26 -20.01 -5.36
C ARG A 87 -13.48 -19.28 -4.79
N GLN A 88 -13.41 -18.92 -3.51
CA GLN A 88 -14.50 -18.25 -2.78
C GLN A 88 -14.49 -16.72 -2.92
N LEU A 89 -13.48 -16.16 -3.60
CA LEU A 89 -13.34 -14.72 -3.80
C LEU A 89 -13.73 -14.38 -5.24
N ALA A 90 -14.92 -13.82 -5.42
CA ALA A 90 -15.40 -13.36 -6.73
C ALA A 90 -15.13 -11.87 -7.00
N GLY A 91 -14.69 -11.10 -6.00
CA GLY A 91 -14.40 -9.67 -6.12
C GLY A 91 -14.11 -9.01 -4.78
N TRP A 92 -14.02 -7.68 -4.80
CA TRP A 92 -13.74 -6.86 -3.62
C TRP A 92 -14.81 -6.98 -2.54
N ASP A 93 -16.10 -6.90 -2.91
CA ASP A 93 -17.20 -6.98 -1.94
C ASP A 93 -17.23 -8.33 -1.21
N HIS A 94 -17.01 -9.43 -1.93
CA HIS A 94 -16.92 -10.75 -1.32
C HIS A 94 -15.72 -10.89 -0.39
N LEU A 95 -14.61 -10.20 -0.69
CA LEU A 95 -13.45 -10.18 0.20
C LEU A 95 -13.79 -9.44 1.51
N ILE A 96 -14.40 -8.26 1.43
CA ILE A 96 -14.83 -7.50 2.62
C ILE A 96 -15.79 -8.35 3.46
N GLU A 97 -16.82 -8.93 2.85
CA GLU A 97 -17.79 -9.76 3.56
C GLU A 97 -17.11 -10.96 4.25
N ALA A 98 -16.17 -11.60 3.57
CA ALA A 98 -15.42 -12.71 4.13
C ALA A 98 -14.49 -12.28 5.28
N ILE A 99 -13.85 -11.11 5.19
CA ILE A 99 -13.03 -10.55 6.27
C ILE A 99 -13.91 -10.28 7.49
N CYS A 100 -15.04 -9.60 7.32
CA CYS A 100 -15.99 -9.34 8.40
C CYS A 100 -16.45 -10.65 9.04
N LYS A 101 -16.87 -11.65 8.26
CA LYS A 101 -17.32 -12.94 8.81
C LYS A 101 -16.24 -13.71 9.56
N HIS A 102 -14.99 -13.66 9.09
CA HIS A 102 -13.91 -14.46 9.67
C HIS A 102 -13.26 -13.79 10.88
N PHE A 103 -13.08 -12.47 10.86
CA PHE A 103 -12.34 -11.72 11.89
C PHE A 103 -13.24 -10.92 12.84
N ALA A 104 -14.50 -10.64 12.51
CA ALA A 104 -15.40 -9.93 13.46
C ALA A 104 -15.78 -10.80 14.67
N VAL A 105 -15.69 -12.13 14.56
CA VAL A 105 -15.89 -13.03 15.72
C VAL A 105 -14.77 -12.85 16.74
N THR A 106 -13.55 -12.57 16.28
CA THR A 106 -12.37 -12.36 17.14
C THR A 106 -12.48 -11.06 17.95
N GLU A 107 -13.14 -10.03 17.41
CA GLU A 107 -13.35 -8.74 18.07
C GLU A 107 -14.48 -8.81 19.13
N MET A 108 -15.49 -9.67 18.92
CA MET A 108 -16.61 -9.84 19.86
C MET A 108 -16.35 -10.87 20.98
N GLU A 109 -15.33 -11.73 20.86
CA GLU A 109 -14.93 -12.70 21.89
C GLU A 109 -13.87 -12.18 22.87
N SER A 110 -13.82 -10.87 23.13
CA SER A 110 -13.13 -10.36 24.33
C SER A 110 -14.10 -9.87 25.40
N PRO A 111 -14.68 -10.78 26.23
CA PRO A 111 -15.26 -10.42 27.51
C PRO A 111 -14.19 -10.14 28.60
N GLU A 112 -12.90 -10.04 28.26
CA GLU A 112 -11.82 -9.84 29.24
C GLU A 112 -11.41 -8.36 29.44
N GLY A 113 -12.33 -7.43 29.18
CA GLY A 113 -12.17 -6.00 29.50
C GLY A 113 -12.92 -5.52 30.74
N GLN A 114 -13.73 -6.37 31.41
CA GLN A 114 -14.69 -5.92 32.43
C GLN A 114 -14.53 -6.54 33.83
N LEU A 115 -13.32 -6.85 34.30
CA LEU A 115 -13.14 -7.32 35.68
C LEU A 115 -11.91 -6.74 36.39
N THR A 116 -11.78 -5.41 36.51
CA THR A 116 -10.91 -4.83 37.57
C THR A 116 -11.39 -3.45 38.08
N LYS A 117 -12.64 -3.29 38.50
CA LYS A 117 -12.97 -2.29 39.55
C LYS A 117 -14.41 -2.37 40.04
N LEU A 118 -14.55 -2.67 41.34
CA LEU A 118 -15.68 -2.63 42.29
C LEU A 118 -15.74 -4.02 42.94
N THR A 119 -15.52 -4.21 44.23
CA THR A 119 -15.53 -3.34 45.41
C THR A 119 -14.60 -3.95 46.45
#